data_AF-A0A2M9P2Y1-F1
#
_entry.id   AF-A0A2M9P2Y1-F1
#
_cell.length_a   1.000
_cell.length_b   1.000
_cell.length_c   1.000
_cell.angle_alpha   90.00
_cell.angle_beta   90.00
_cell.angle_gamma   90.00
#
_symmetry.space_group_name_H-M   'P 1'
#
loop_
_entity.id
_entity.type
_entity.pdbx_description
1 polymer ?
#
loop_
_entity_poly.entity_id
_entity_poly.type
_entity_poly.pdbx_seq_one_letter_code
_entity_poly.pdbx_strand_id
1 'polypeptide(L)'
;MVKLADALVLNFGTIDEKSLEAMEIAGRTANSRNIPVILDPVGVGATPYRTEKVSELLKKVSFQIIRGNASEIHRLIGGDIVTRGVDSEELTISN
;
A
#
# COMPACT_ATOMS: atom_id res chain seq x y z
N MET A 1 2.30 -20.51 -3.86
CA MET A 1 2.46 -20.12 -2.44
C MET A 1 1.19 -19.48 -1.90
N VAL A 2 0.76 -18.29 -2.37
CA VAL A 2 -0.45 -17.59 -1.86
C VAL A 2 -1.73 -18.43 -1.86
N LYS A 3 -1.88 -19.34 -2.81
CA LYS A 3 -3.02 -20.27 -2.96
C LYS A 3 -3.29 -21.16 -1.74
N LEU A 4 -2.34 -21.29 -0.82
CA LEU A 4 -2.39 -22.12 0.38
C LEU A 4 -2.45 -21.28 1.68
N ALA A 5 -2.52 -19.95 1.57
CA ALA A 5 -2.50 -19.06 2.73
C ALA A 5 -3.92 -18.66 3.15
N ASP A 6 -4.10 -18.39 4.44
CA ASP A 6 -5.35 -17.85 5.00
C ASP A 6 -5.50 -16.35 4.76
N ALA A 7 -4.38 -15.63 4.54
CA ALA A 7 -4.33 -14.22 4.20
C ALA A 7 -3.03 -13.88 3.45
N LEU A 8 -3.03 -12.75 2.74
CA LEU A 8 -1.86 -12.19 2.08
C LEU A 8 -1.57 -10.78 2.63
N VAL A 9 -0.35 -10.55 3.10
CA VAL A 9 0.13 -9.21 3.47
C VAL A 9 1.11 -8.74 2.40
N LEU A 10 0.86 -7.56 1.82
CA LEU A 10 1.76 -6.88 0.90
C LEU A 10 2.36 -5.66 1.60
N ASN A 11 3.66 -5.71 1.90
CA ASN A 11 4.39 -4.61 2.52
C ASN A 11 5.24 -3.86 1.48
N PHE A 12 5.08 -2.54 1.43
CA PHE A 12 5.68 -1.67 0.41
C PHE A 12 7.05 -1.09 0.82
N GLY A 13 7.68 -1.60 1.89
CA GLY A 13 8.89 -1.01 2.47
C GLY A 13 10.11 -1.02 1.54
N THR A 14 10.28 -2.09 0.78
CA THR A 14 11.37 -2.22 -0.20
C THR A 14 10.80 -2.72 -1.51
N ILE A 15 10.46 -1.78 -2.38
CA ILE A 15 9.91 -2.07 -3.71
C ILE A 15 10.94 -1.85 -4.81
N ASP A 16 10.86 -2.72 -5.79
CA ASP A 16 11.43 -2.63 -7.13
C ASP A 16 10.42 -3.20 -8.14
N GLU A 17 10.73 -3.14 -9.43
CA GLU A 17 9.83 -3.61 -10.48
C GLU A 17 9.43 -5.09 -10.33
N LYS A 18 10.36 -5.95 -9.92
CA LYS A 18 10.11 -7.39 -9.76
C LYS A 18 9.17 -7.65 -8.59
N SER A 19 9.38 -6.97 -7.48
CA SER A 19 8.52 -7.08 -6.31
C SER A 19 7.11 -6.55 -6.60
N LEU A 20 6.98 -5.46 -7.37
CA LEU A 20 5.69 -4.91 -7.77
C LEU A 20 4.90 -5.89 -8.66
N GLU A 21 5.58 -6.50 -9.63
CA GLU A 21 4.98 -7.56 -10.46
C GLU A 21 4.52 -8.76 -9.61
N ALA A 22 5.38 -9.23 -8.70
CA ALA A 22 5.06 -10.32 -7.80
C ALA A 22 3.89 -9.99 -6.86
N MET A 23 3.84 -8.76 -6.33
CA MET A 23 2.75 -8.24 -5.50
C MET A 23 1.43 -8.24 -6.27
N GLU A 24 1.42 -7.78 -7.52
CA GLU A 24 0.23 -7.79 -8.37
C GLU A 24 -0.26 -9.22 -8.64
N ILE A 25 0.65 -10.13 -9.03
CA ILE A 25 0.30 -11.54 -9.29
C ILE A 25 -0.26 -12.20 -8.03
N ALA A 26 0.40 -12.00 -6.88
CA ALA A 26 -0.04 -12.55 -5.61
C ALA A 26 -1.40 -11.99 -5.18
N GLY A 27 -1.58 -10.67 -5.26
CA GLY A 27 -2.81 -9.98 -4.88
C GLY A 27 -4.01 -10.40 -5.73
N ARG A 28 -3.87 -10.43 -7.06
CA ARG A 28 -4.94 -10.90 -7.96
C ARG A 28 -5.27 -12.37 -7.71
N THR A 29 -4.26 -13.21 -7.48
CA THR A 29 -4.47 -14.62 -7.16
C THR A 29 -5.23 -14.77 -5.84
N ALA A 30 -4.87 -14.00 -4.81
CA ALA A 30 -5.58 -13.99 -3.53
C ALA A 30 -7.04 -13.54 -3.70
N ASN A 31 -7.29 -12.45 -4.43
CA ASN A 31 -8.65 -11.98 -4.71
C ASN A 31 -9.50 -13.03 -5.42
N SER A 32 -8.97 -13.71 -6.45
CA SER A 32 -9.71 -14.77 -7.17
C SER A 32 -10.08 -15.97 -6.29
N ARG A 33 -9.45 -16.11 -5.13
CA ARG A 33 -9.67 -17.19 -4.16
C ARG A 33 -10.34 -16.73 -2.87
N ASN A 34 -10.80 -15.48 -2.81
CA ASN A 34 -11.34 -14.87 -1.60
C ASN A 34 -10.38 -14.92 -0.39
N ILE A 35 -9.07 -14.93 -0.65
CA ILE A 35 -8.05 -14.81 0.39
C ILE A 35 -7.93 -13.32 0.72
N PRO A 36 -8.16 -12.90 1.97
CA PRO A 36 -8.03 -11.50 2.37
C PRO A 36 -6.65 -10.94 2.07
N VAL A 37 -6.60 -9.74 1.49
CA VAL A 37 -5.35 -9.03 1.18
C VAL A 37 -5.26 -7.77 2.04
N ILE A 38 -4.12 -7.64 2.72
CA ILE A 38 -3.76 -6.50 3.56
C ILE A 38 -2.63 -5.73 2.88
N LEU A 39 -2.76 -4.41 2.81
CA LEU A 39 -1.71 -3.50 2.33
C LEU A 39 -1.07 -2.77 3.51
N ASP A 40 0.26 -2.80 3.57
CA ASP A 40 1.06 -1.87 4.37
C ASP A 40 1.85 -0.94 3.41
N PRO A 41 1.37 0.29 3.13
CA PRO A 41 1.86 1.15 2.06
C PRO A 41 3.13 1.92 2.45
N VAL A 42 4.06 1.27 3.16
CA VAL A 42 5.25 1.89 3.76
C VAL A 42 5.93 2.88 2.81
N GLY A 43 6.06 4.12 3.27
CA GLY A 43 6.73 5.19 2.55
C GLY A 43 5.92 5.78 1.38
N VAL A 44 4.62 5.52 1.28
CA VAL A 44 3.73 6.33 0.46
C VAL A 44 3.86 7.80 0.87
N GLY A 45 3.97 8.71 -0.10
CA GLY A 45 4.25 10.13 0.15
C GLY A 45 5.73 10.49 0.29
N ALA A 46 6.62 9.55 0.63
CA ALA A 46 8.05 9.84 0.72
C ALA A 46 8.68 10.12 -0.65
N THR A 47 8.18 9.47 -1.70
CA THR A 47 8.58 9.76 -3.10
C THR A 47 7.38 9.69 -4.05
N PRO A 48 7.42 10.39 -5.20
CA PRO A 48 6.40 10.25 -6.25
C PRO A 48 6.26 8.80 -6.70
N TYR A 49 7.39 8.11 -6.93
CA TYR A 49 7.42 6.71 -7.35
C TYR A 49 6.63 5.79 -6.41
N ARG A 50 6.86 5.86 -5.09
CA ARG A 50 6.12 5.03 -4.12
C ARG A 50 4.63 5.33 -4.14
N THR A 51 4.27 6.61 -4.27
CA THR A 51 2.87 7.08 -4.29
C THR A 51 2.14 6.63 -5.56
N GLU A 52 2.79 6.73 -6.71
CA GLU A 52 2.24 6.27 -7.99
C GLU A 52 2.07 4.75 -8.01
N LYS A 53 3.10 4.00 -7.58
CA LYS A 53 3.07 2.54 -7.61
C LYS A 53 2.07 1.92 -6.65
N VAL A 54 1.89 2.48 -5.45
CA VAL A 54 0.82 2.00 -4.57
C VAL A 54 -0.56 2.32 -5.15
N SER A 55 -0.73 3.47 -5.79
CA SER A 55 -1.98 3.87 -6.46
C SER A 55 -2.31 2.96 -7.67
N GLU A 56 -1.30 2.57 -8.45
CA GLU A 56 -1.45 1.57 -9.51
C GLU A 56 -1.88 0.21 -8.94
N LEU A 57 -1.24 -0.24 -7.85
CA LEU A 57 -1.55 -1.52 -7.23
C LEU A 57 -2.97 -1.56 -6.66
N LEU A 58 -3.43 -0.48 -6.03
CA LEU A 58 -4.81 -0.32 -5.52
C LEU A 58 -5.88 -0.43 -6.61
N LYS A 59 -5.56 -0.07 -7.86
CA LYS A 59 -6.48 -0.23 -9.01
C LYS A 59 -6.55 -1.68 -9.51
N LYS A 60 -5.57 -2.50 -9.16
CA LYS A 60 -5.35 -3.85 -9.72
C LYS A 60 -5.70 -4.97 -8.74
N VAL A 61 -5.64 -4.68 -7.44
CA VAL A 61 -5.86 -5.61 -6.33
C VAL A 61 -6.87 -5.01 -5.36
N SER A 62 -7.86 -5.80 -4.95
CA SER A 62 -8.80 -5.43 -3.90
C SER A 62 -8.21 -5.76 -2.53
N PHE A 63 -8.16 -4.76 -1.65
CA PHE A 63 -7.64 -4.88 -0.29
C PHE A 63 -8.76 -4.80 0.73
N GLN A 64 -8.73 -5.66 1.75
CA GLN A 64 -9.72 -5.67 2.83
C GLN A 64 -9.27 -4.76 3.98
N ILE A 65 -7.95 -4.62 4.17
CA ILE A 65 -7.36 -3.78 5.21
C ILE A 65 -6.19 -3.02 4.61
N ILE A 66 -6.10 -1.73 4.93
CA ILE A 66 -4.93 -0.90 4.67
C ILE A 66 -4.43 -0.42 6.04
N ARG A 67 -3.18 -0.71 6.37
CA ARG A 67 -2.56 -0.34 7.64
C ARG A 67 -1.32 0.51 7.37
N GLY A 68 -1.31 1.74 7.87
CA GLY A 68 -0.19 2.66 7.78
C GLY A 68 -0.24 3.68 8.91
N ASN A 69 0.79 4.50 9.05
CA ASN A 69 0.75 5.64 9.96
C ASN A 69 -0.18 6.74 9.42
N ALA A 70 -0.48 7.75 10.24
CA ALA A 70 -1.44 8.80 9.87
C ALA A 70 -1.02 9.57 8.59
N SER A 71 0.27 9.83 8.40
CA SER A 71 0.78 10.56 7.24
C SER A 71 0.66 9.73 5.96
N GLU A 72 0.93 8.43 6.05
CA GLU A 72 0.80 7.48 4.95
C GLU A 72 -0.67 7.34 4.52
N ILE A 73 -1.57 7.16 5.48
CA ILE A 73 -3.01 7.05 5.21
C ILE A 73 -3.56 8.34 4.61
N HIS A 74 -3.19 9.51 5.16
CA HIS A 74 -3.63 10.79 4.63
C HIS A 74 -3.13 11.03 3.20
N ARG A 75 -1.88 10.67 2.89
CA ARG A 75 -1.38 10.75 1.52
C ARG A 75 -2.13 9.80 0.58
N LEU A 76 -2.45 8.59 1.05
CA LEU A 76 -3.13 7.58 0.24
C LEU A 76 -4.55 8.00 -0.16
N ILE A 77 -5.24 8.76 0.69
CA ILE A 77 -6.58 9.31 0.40
C ILE A 77 -6.55 10.62 -0.39
N GLY A 78 -5.38 11.01 -0.93
CA GLY A 78 -5.23 12.18 -1.78
C GLY A 78 -4.99 13.50 -1.04
N GLY A 79 -4.65 13.44 0.25
CA GLY A 79 -4.31 14.63 1.02
C GLY A 79 -2.90 15.16 0.73
N ASP A 80 -2.75 16.48 0.88
CA ASP A 80 -1.50 17.18 0.67
C ASP A 80 -0.74 17.34 1.99
N ILE A 81 0.30 16.54 2.17
CA ILE A 81 1.28 16.70 3.25
C ILE A 81 2.67 16.70 2.64
N VAL A 82 3.50 17.63 3.09
CA VAL A 82 4.94 17.57 2.89
C VAL A 82 5.52 16.76 4.05
N THR A 83 5.78 15.47 3.85
CA THR A 83 6.46 14.64 4.86
C THR A 83 7.97 14.69 4.63
N ARG A 84 8.75 14.99 5.67
CA ARG A 84 10.22 14.79 5.68
C ARG A 84 10.55 13.48 6.39
N GLY A 85 10.39 12.36 5.68
CA GLY A 85 10.74 11.03 6.18
C GLY A 85 9.56 10.25 6.77
N VAL A 86 9.85 9.16 7.47
CA VAL A 86 8.86 8.25 8.10
C VAL A 86 8.41 8.68 9.50
N ASP A 87 9.01 9.76 10.04
CA ASP A 87 8.70 10.28 11.36
C ASP A 87 7.45 11.16 11.34
N SER A 88 6.65 11.03 12.39
CA SER A 88 5.30 11.56 12.48
C SER A 88 5.30 13.06 12.76
N GLU A 89 5.07 13.89 11.73
CA GLU A 89 4.73 15.30 11.93
C GLU A 89 3.21 15.49 12.17
N GLU A 90 2.84 16.59 12.81
CA GLU A 90 1.47 16.90 13.22
C GLU A 90 0.57 17.14 12.00
N LEU A 91 -0.49 16.33 11.89
CA LEU A 91 -1.42 16.36 10.76
C LEU A 91 -2.62 17.22 11.08
N THR A 92 -2.74 18.35 10.39
CA THR A 92 -4.00 19.10 10.37
C THR A 92 -4.87 18.57 9.25
N ILE A 93 -5.84 17.72 9.59
CA ILE A 93 -6.86 17.25 8.64
C ILE A 93 -7.96 18.31 8.61
N SER A 94 -7.99 19.12 7.56
CA SER A 94 -9.09 20.04 7.31
C SER A 94 -10.28 19.27 6.74
N ASN A 95 -11.43 19.36 7.40
CA ASN A 95 -12.72 18.80 6.93
C ASN A 95 -13.35 19.66 5.83
#